data_AF-A0A316HGT8-F1
#
_entry.id   AF-A0A316HGT8-F1
#
_cell.length_a   1.000
_cell.length_b   1.000
_cell.length_c   1.000
_cell.angle_alpha   90.00
_cell.angle_beta   90.00
_cell.angle_gamma   90.00
#
_symmetry.space_group_name_H-M   'P 1'
#
loop_
_entity.id
_entity.type
_entity.pdbx_description
1 polymer ?
#
loop_
_entity_poly.entity_id
_entity_poly.type
_entity_poly.pdbx_seq_one_letter_code
_entity_poly.pdbx_strand_id
1 'polypeptide(L)'
;MKSNIYVVLMVLCAVLSSCRKEHATVFPDYDKNWLVVEDNPNDATVHDSYLFYKDTGIPVYTNDTIGSQKRIDVFGHPYTYYEVLSLSYSLGGVQSGAPPLVQSFSYCAKSDVPAALAFLKNEIIPVLPKSVHVPSILLVESLNTNAFGSVAFKGFNTIVMAQISRIPTMDQATKAAYKGAILRAMLTNAVLADKYADILDKFYSVSRKYMTTRDAYGTYIYQLSYYVSGLPDGVAATPQAIGYLDVDTRNPYYTPISTWIDVTMYLEAAMSNTDTQFRQLYGNNPVIMLKYGYIRQILTDLGIPAK
;
A
#
# COMPACT_ATOMS: atom_id res chain seq x y z
N MET A 1 -4.32 19.10 -83.81
CA MET A 1 -4.73 19.98 -82.68
C MET A 1 -5.85 19.41 -81.78
N LYS A 2 -6.37 18.19 -81.98
CA LYS A 2 -7.40 17.60 -81.09
C LYS A 2 -6.85 16.73 -79.95
N SER A 3 -5.66 16.12 -80.11
CA SER A 3 -5.06 15.21 -79.10
C SER A 3 -4.51 15.95 -77.86
N ASN A 4 -3.97 17.17 -78.01
CA ASN A 4 -3.44 17.95 -76.88
C ASN A 4 -4.52 18.46 -75.92
N ILE A 5 -5.77 18.60 -76.36
CA ILE A 5 -6.89 19.03 -75.51
C ILE A 5 -7.29 17.93 -74.52
N TYR A 6 -7.27 16.66 -74.94
CA TYR A 6 -7.62 15.54 -74.06
C TYR A 6 -6.56 15.30 -72.98
N VAL A 7 -5.28 15.54 -73.30
CA VAL A 7 -4.18 15.45 -72.32
C VAL A 7 -4.29 16.59 -71.29
N VAL A 8 -4.58 17.82 -71.74
CA VAL A 8 -4.79 18.96 -70.83
C VAL A 8 -6.03 18.76 -69.95
N LEU A 9 -7.13 18.23 -70.48
CA LEU A 9 -8.33 17.92 -69.68
C LEU A 9 -8.07 16.81 -68.66
N MET A 10 -7.33 15.76 -69.03
CA MET A 10 -6.98 14.65 -68.14
C MET A 10 -6.06 15.11 -66.99
N VAL A 11 -5.09 15.98 -67.29
CA VAL A 11 -4.23 16.59 -66.26
C VAL A 11 -5.06 17.50 -65.36
N LEU A 12 -5.97 18.32 -65.90
CA LEU A 12 -6.84 19.20 -65.11
C LEU A 12 -7.78 18.42 -64.17
N CYS A 13 -8.31 17.28 -64.62
CA CYS A 13 -9.13 16.39 -63.78
C CYS A 13 -8.31 15.70 -62.66
N ALA A 14 -7.03 15.41 -62.90
CA ALA A 14 -6.13 14.83 -61.91
C ALA A 14 -5.70 15.83 -60.82
N VAL A 15 -5.60 17.13 -61.14
CA VAL A 15 -5.25 18.17 -60.12
C VAL A 15 -6.45 18.51 -59.22
N LEU A 16 -7.68 18.34 -59.69
CA LEU A 16 -8.90 18.62 -58.91
C LEU A 16 -9.27 17.50 -57.92
N SER A 17 -8.60 16.34 -57.98
CA SER A 17 -8.86 15.18 -57.10
C SER A 17 -7.88 15.07 -55.92
N SER A 18 -6.89 15.95 -55.82
CA SER A 18 -5.87 15.95 -54.77
C SER A 18 -6.06 17.11 -53.78
N CYS A 19 -7.12 17.05 -52.97
CA CYS A 19 -7.18 17.69 -51.64
C CYS A 19 -8.50 17.34 -50.94
N ARG A 20 -8.72 16.04 -50.63
CA ARG A 20 -9.54 15.75 -49.45
C ARG A 20 -8.64 16.00 -48.24
N LYS A 21 -9.00 16.96 -47.39
CA LYS A 21 -8.42 17.04 -46.04
C LYS A 21 -8.74 15.70 -45.39
N GLU A 22 -7.71 14.88 -45.17
CA GLU A 22 -7.88 13.69 -44.36
C GLU A 22 -8.40 14.14 -42.98
N HIS A 23 -9.43 13.48 -42.46
CA HIS A 23 -9.85 13.73 -41.10
C HIS A 23 -8.64 13.45 -40.21
N ALA A 24 -8.20 14.46 -39.46
CA ALA A 24 -7.14 14.28 -38.48
C ALA A 24 -7.51 13.08 -37.60
N THR A 25 -6.61 12.10 -37.52
CA THR A 25 -6.81 10.91 -36.68
C THR A 25 -6.84 11.38 -35.23
N VAL A 26 -8.05 11.52 -34.68
CA VAL A 26 -8.23 11.79 -33.25
C VAL A 26 -8.07 10.46 -32.54
N PHE A 27 -6.90 10.23 -31.96
CA PHE A 27 -6.71 9.10 -31.06
C PHE A 27 -7.47 9.39 -29.76
N PRO A 28 -8.37 8.52 -29.31
CA PRO A 28 -8.93 8.62 -27.97
C PRO A 28 -7.78 8.53 -26.95
N ASP A 29 -7.81 9.38 -25.92
CA ASP A 29 -6.84 9.31 -24.84
C ASP A 29 -7.09 8.07 -23.97
N TYR A 30 -6.52 6.93 -24.37
CA TYR A 30 -6.55 5.70 -23.58
C TYR A 30 -5.53 5.69 -22.44
N ASP A 31 -4.61 6.67 -22.42
CA ASP A 31 -3.56 6.85 -21.41
C ASP A 31 -3.96 7.86 -20.32
N LYS A 32 -5.27 8.18 -20.20
CA LYS A 32 -5.81 9.07 -19.16
C LYS A 32 -5.29 8.65 -17.78
N ASN A 33 -4.69 9.61 -17.06
CA ASN A 33 -4.36 9.42 -15.65
C ASN A 33 -5.63 9.52 -14.79
N TRP A 34 -6.17 8.37 -14.41
CA TRP A 34 -7.39 8.26 -13.60
C TRP A 34 -7.23 8.68 -12.14
N LEU A 35 -5.99 8.87 -11.65
CA LEU A 35 -5.71 9.33 -10.29
C LEU A 35 -5.83 10.85 -10.12
N VAL A 36 -6.08 11.59 -11.22
CA VAL A 36 -6.43 13.01 -11.15
C VAL A 36 -7.88 13.15 -10.71
N VAL A 37 -8.11 13.76 -9.54
CA VAL A 37 -9.45 14.02 -9.03
C VAL A 37 -10.01 15.27 -9.69
N GLU A 38 -11.17 15.14 -10.34
CA GLU A 38 -11.94 16.24 -10.92
C GLU A 38 -12.96 16.76 -9.89
N ASP A 39 -13.16 18.08 -9.81
CA ASP A 39 -14.13 18.67 -8.88
C ASP A 39 -15.58 18.39 -9.33
N ASN A 40 -16.44 18.13 -8.36
CA ASN A 40 -17.88 18.16 -8.55
C ASN A 40 -18.52 18.94 -7.40
N PRO A 41 -18.75 20.26 -7.57
CA PRO A 41 -19.27 21.10 -6.50
C PRO A 41 -20.71 20.74 -6.08
N ASN A 42 -21.42 19.91 -6.86
CA ASN A 42 -22.76 19.43 -6.52
C ASN A 42 -22.75 18.18 -5.62
N ASP A 43 -21.59 17.56 -5.40
CA ASP A 43 -21.40 16.44 -4.49
C ASP A 43 -20.34 16.81 -3.45
N ALA A 44 -20.78 17.16 -2.23
CA ALA A 44 -19.90 17.63 -1.17
C ALA A 44 -18.74 16.66 -0.86
N THR A 45 -18.99 15.35 -0.92
CA THR A 45 -17.94 14.34 -0.68
C THR A 45 -16.87 14.37 -1.77
N VAL A 46 -17.29 14.51 -3.03
CA VAL A 46 -16.36 14.61 -4.16
C VAL A 46 -15.60 15.94 -4.11
N HIS A 47 -16.27 17.03 -3.78
CA HIS A 47 -15.66 18.35 -3.62
C HIS A 47 -14.61 18.35 -2.50
N ASP A 48 -14.92 17.81 -1.33
CA ASP A 48 -13.96 17.73 -0.21
C ASP A 48 -12.75 16.86 -0.56
N SER A 49 -12.96 15.74 -1.26
CA SER A 49 -11.89 14.87 -1.74
C SER A 49 -11.02 15.56 -2.79
N TYR A 50 -11.63 16.38 -3.67
CA TYR A 50 -10.91 17.22 -4.62
C TYR A 50 -10.06 18.28 -3.91
N LEU A 51 -10.59 19.00 -2.93
CA LEU A 51 -9.85 19.99 -2.16
C LEU A 51 -8.67 19.34 -1.40
N PHE A 52 -8.89 18.17 -0.80
CA PHE A 52 -7.84 17.39 -0.17
C PHE A 52 -6.74 16.99 -1.17
N TYR A 53 -7.13 16.53 -2.37
CA TYR A 53 -6.19 16.20 -3.44
C TYR A 53 -5.38 17.43 -3.89
N LYS A 54 -6.02 18.60 -4.03
CA LYS A 54 -5.32 19.84 -4.39
C LYS A 54 -4.28 20.28 -3.35
N ASP A 55 -4.58 20.05 -2.07
CA ASP A 55 -3.71 20.42 -0.95
C ASP A 55 -2.55 19.42 -0.76
N THR A 56 -2.81 18.13 -0.92
CA THR A 56 -1.87 17.05 -0.53
C THR A 56 -1.22 16.34 -1.71
N GLY A 57 -1.82 16.42 -2.90
CA GLY A 57 -1.46 15.61 -4.05
C GLY A 57 -1.91 14.14 -3.97
N ILE A 58 -2.63 13.74 -2.91
CA ILE A 58 -3.05 12.35 -2.68
C ILE A 58 -4.55 12.22 -2.96
N PRO A 59 -4.96 11.44 -3.98
CA PRO A 59 -6.36 11.22 -4.27
C PRO A 59 -6.99 10.27 -3.25
N VAL A 60 -8.22 10.58 -2.83
CA VAL A 60 -9.01 9.80 -1.87
C VAL A 60 -10.33 9.42 -2.50
N TYR A 61 -10.69 8.14 -2.41
CA TYR A 61 -11.88 7.58 -3.04
C TYR A 61 -12.75 6.83 -2.03
N THR A 62 -14.07 6.83 -2.25
CA THR A 62 -15.05 6.00 -1.51
C THR A 62 -15.55 4.80 -2.32
N ASN A 63 -15.08 4.68 -3.56
CA ASN A 63 -15.39 3.58 -4.48
C ASN A 63 -14.07 3.13 -5.13
N ASP A 64 -13.91 1.83 -5.33
CA ASP A 64 -12.74 1.26 -5.99
C ASP A 64 -12.80 1.43 -7.51
N THR A 65 -13.99 1.52 -8.11
CA THR A 65 -14.16 1.93 -9.51
C THR A 65 -14.12 3.45 -9.60
N ILE A 66 -13.01 4.00 -10.09
CA ILE A 66 -12.72 5.45 -10.08
C ILE A 66 -13.04 6.14 -11.41
N GLY A 67 -13.38 5.37 -12.45
CA GLY A 67 -13.78 5.96 -13.72
C GLY A 67 -14.23 4.94 -14.74
N SER A 68 -14.79 5.43 -15.84
CA SER A 68 -15.12 4.61 -17.00
C SER A 68 -14.94 5.36 -18.31
N GLN A 69 -14.61 4.64 -19.37
CA GLN A 69 -14.40 5.19 -20.71
C GLN A 69 -14.96 4.23 -21.77
N LYS A 70 -15.61 4.78 -22.81
CA LYS A 70 -15.92 3.99 -24.00
C LYS A 70 -14.63 3.76 -24.81
N ARG A 71 -14.30 2.50 -25.07
CA ARG A 71 -13.12 2.08 -25.83
C ARG A 71 -13.53 1.17 -26.98
N ILE A 72 -12.62 0.99 -27.94
CA ILE A 72 -12.78 0.08 -29.06
C ILE A 72 -11.69 -0.97 -28.93
N ASP A 73 -12.06 -2.26 -29.03
CA ASP A 73 -11.09 -3.36 -28.96
C ASP A 73 -10.28 -3.48 -30.26
N VAL A 74 -9.31 -4.42 -30.27
CA VAL A 74 -8.45 -4.67 -31.45
C VAL A 74 -9.22 -5.19 -32.67
N PHE A 75 -10.49 -5.59 -32.52
CA PHE A 75 -11.38 -6.08 -33.58
C PHE A 75 -12.41 -5.03 -34.02
N GLY A 76 -12.39 -3.82 -33.44
CA GLY A 76 -13.32 -2.75 -33.79
C GLY A 76 -14.63 -2.75 -32.99
N HIS A 77 -14.77 -3.57 -31.96
CA HIS A 77 -15.98 -3.63 -31.13
C HIS A 77 -15.93 -2.63 -29.97
N PRO A 78 -17.01 -1.86 -29.72
CA PRO A 78 -17.07 -0.95 -28.60
C PRO A 78 -17.28 -1.70 -27.27
N TYR A 79 -16.57 -1.28 -26.23
CA TYR A 79 -16.76 -1.75 -24.86
C TYR A 79 -16.63 -0.61 -23.84
N THR A 80 -17.10 -0.83 -22.62
CA THR A 80 -16.86 0.10 -21.50
C THR A 80 -15.66 -0.39 -20.70
N TYR A 81 -14.59 0.39 -20.68
CA TYR A 81 -13.49 0.23 -19.76
C TYR A 81 -13.86 0.82 -18.40
N TYR A 82 -13.50 0.15 -17.32
CA TYR A 82 -13.61 0.64 -15.95
C TYR A 82 -12.22 0.69 -15.34
N GLU A 83 -11.83 1.84 -14.80
CA GLU A 83 -10.62 1.92 -14.00
C GLU A 83 -10.97 1.51 -12.56
N VAL A 84 -10.35 0.44 -12.09
CA VAL A 84 -10.57 -0.11 -10.74
C VAL A 84 -9.26 -0.12 -9.97
N LEU A 85 -9.27 0.39 -8.75
CA LEU A 85 -8.11 0.38 -7.86
C LEU A 85 -7.67 -1.07 -7.58
N SER A 86 -6.37 -1.32 -7.73
CA SER A 86 -5.77 -2.64 -7.53
C SER A 86 -5.40 -2.83 -6.07
N LEU A 87 -6.26 -3.54 -5.34
CA LEU A 87 -6.08 -3.85 -3.92
C LEU A 87 -5.10 -5.01 -3.67
N SER A 88 -4.88 -5.85 -4.68
CA SER A 88 -3.92 -6.95 -4.61
C SER A 88 -2.50 -6.40 -4.72
N TYR A 89 -1.68 -6.65 -3.70
CA TYR A 89 -0.24 -6.43 -3.76
C TYR A 89 0.49 -7.77 -3.67
N SER A 90 1.15 -8.18 -4.75
CA SER A 90 2.13 -9.27 -4.70
C SER A 90 3.24 -9.02 -5.72
N LEU A 91 4.20 -8.16 -5.36
CA LEU A 91 5.48 -8.08 -6.09
C LEU A 91 6.61 -8.87 -5.40
N GLY A 92 6.36 -9.49 -4.24
CA GLY A 92 7.34 -10.31 -3.52
C GLY A 92 6.84 -11.74 -3.39
N GLY A 93 7.55 -12.68 -4.01
CA GLY A 93 7.22 -14.11 -3.97
C GLY A 93 7.19 -14.63 -2.54
N VAL A 94 6.03 -15.10 -2.09
CA VAL A 94 5.94 -15.84 -0.83
C VAL A 94 6.39 -17.27 -1.13
N GLN A 95 7.47 -17.73 -0.50
CA GLN A 95 7.98 -19.09 -0.72
C GLN A 95 7.00 -20.19 -0.25
N SER A 96 5.98 -19.85 0.57
CA SER A 96 4.89 -20.76 0.95
C SER A 96 3.67 -19.98 1.49
N GLY A 97 2.46 -20.42 1.13
CA GLY A 97 1.17 -19.84 1.55
C GLY A 97 0.65 -18.70 0.66
N ALA A 98 -0.65 -18.39 0.76
CA ALA A 98 -1.29 -17.35 -0.04
C ALA A 98 -0.67 -15.97 0.28
N PRO A 99 -0.37 -15.13 -0.73
CA PRO A 99 0.20 -13.81 -0.52
C PRO A 99 -0.74 -12.93 0.31
N PRO A 100 -0.20 -11.90 1.00
CA PRO A 100 -1.04 -10.89 1.61
C PRO A 100 -2.02 -10.31 0.59
N LEU A 101 -3.30 -10.28 0.92
CA LEU A 101 -4.33 -9.79 0.00
C LEU A 101 -5.58 -9.31 0.74
N VAL A 102 -6.33 -8.39 0.12
CA VAL A 102 -7.68 -8.04 0.56
C VAL A 102 -8.63 -9.16 0.18
N GLN A 103 -9.29 -9.77 1.17
CA GLN A 103 -10.26 -10.85 0.96
C GLN A 103 -11.66 -10.29 0.69
N SER A 104 -12.07 -9.28 1.45
CA SER A 104 -13.34 -8.58 1.26
C SER A 104 -13.31 -7.21 1.92
N PHE A 105 -14.20 -6.32 1.48
CA PHE A 105 -14.44 -5.02 2.09
C PHE A 105 -15.87 -4.54 1.78
N SER A 106 -16.31 -3.50 2.46
CA SER A 106 -17.56 -2.79 2.15
C SER A 106 -17.30 -1.29 2.08
N TYR A 107 -18.00 -0.55 1.23
CA TYR A 107 -17.81 0.90 1.14
C TYR A 107 -18.24 1.62 2.42
N CYS A 108 -17.56 2.72 2.75
CA CYS A 108 -17.98 3.61 3.83
C CYS A 108 -19.14 4.51 3.42
N ALA A 109 -19.85 5.05 4.42
CA ALA A 109 -20.87 6.05 4.15
C ALA A 109 -20.22 7.37 3.74
N LYS A 110 -20.83 8.09 2.78
CA LYS A 110 -20.37 9.42 2.36
C LYS A 110 -20.34 10.43 3.52
N SER A 111 -21.23 10.26 4.51
CA SER A 111 -21.30 11.09 5.71
C SER A 111 -20.03 11.04 6.58
N ASP A 112 -19.25 9.96 6.47
CA ASP A 112 -18.10 9.72 7.35
C ASP A 112 -16.78 10.21 6.72
N VAL A 113 -16.80 10.55 5.42
CA VAL A 113 -15.64 11.01 4.67
C VAL A 113 -15.00 12.28 5.25
N PRO A 114 -15.75 13.31 5.68
CA PRO A 114 -15.14 14.50 6.27
C PRO A 114 -14.27 14.18 7.50
N ALA A 115 -14.70 13.24 8.35
CA ALA A 115 -13.92 12.81 9.50
C ALA A 115 -12.63 12.06 9.08
N ALA A 116 -12.71 11.24 8.03
CA ALA A 116 -11.55 10.57 7.45
C ALA A 116 -10.53 11.55 6.89
N LEU A 117 -10.98 12.52 6.08
CA LEU A 117 -10.11 13.54 5.48
C LEU A 117 -9.44 14.41 6.56
N ALA A 118 -10.20 14.82 7.58
CA ALA A 118 -9.66 15.55 8.71
C ALA A 118 -8.61 14.74 9.48
N PHE A 119 -8.86 13.45 9.72
CA PHE A 119 -7.90 12.56 10.36
C PHE A 119 -6.63 12.40 9.50
N LEU A 120 -6.76 12.15 8.19
CA LEU A 120 -5.62 12.05 7.28
C LEU A 120 -4.77 13.32 7.31
N LYS A 121 -5.40 14.49 7.20
CA LYS A 121 -4.72 15.79 7.14
C LYS A 121 -4.02 16.16 8.46
N ASN A 122 -4.65 15.87 9.60
CA ASN A 122 -4.15 16.31 10.90
C ASN A 122 -3.24 15.28 11.58
N GLU A 123 -3.44 13.99 11.31
CA GLU A 123 -2.78 12.91 12.06
C GLU A 123 -1.80 12.11 11.22
N ILE A 124 -2.09 11.86 9.93
CA ILE A 124 -1.33 10.94 9.10
C ILE A 124 -0.31 11.68 8.23
N ILE A 125 -0.77 12.60 7.39
CA ILE A 125 0.07 13.33 6.43
C ILE A 125 1.24 14.06 7.11
N PRO A 126 1.07 14.74 8.27
CA PRO A 126 2.18 15.43 8.92
C PRO A 126 3.32 14.51 9.38
N VAL A 127 3.04 13.22 9.53
CA VAL A 127 4.03 12.19 9.93
C VAL A 127 4.70 11.56 8.71
N LEU A 128 4.09 11.64 7.53
CA LEU A 128 4.64 11.03 6.32
C LEU A 128 5.87 11.80 5.82
N PRO A 129 6.99 11.12 5.57
CA PRO A 129 8.13 11.74 4.90
C PRO A 129 7.76 12.21 3.50
N LYS A 130 8.31 13.36 3.09
CA LYS A 130 8.09 13.90 1.73
C LYS A 130 8.58 12.96 0.61
N SER A 131 9.52 12.07 0.91
CA SER A 131 10.03 11.06 -0.03
C SER A 131 9.08 9.87 -0.22
N VAL A 132 8.08 9.71 0.63
CA VAL A 132 7.12 8.60 0.55
C VAL A 132 5.97 9.01 -0.35
N HIS A 133 5.85 8.32 -1.48
CA HIS A 133 4.73 8.48 -2.39
C HIS A 133 3.56 7.57 -1.99
N VAL A 134 2.38 8.16 -1.79
CA VAL A 134 1.12 7.45 -1.59
C VAL A 134 0.27 7.65 -2.87
N PRO A 135 0.08 6.60 -3.70
CA PRO A 135 -0.59 6.79 -5.00
C PRO A 135 -2.06 7.19 -4.87
N SER A 136 -2.80 6.55 -3.97
CA SER A 136 -4.16 6.92 -3.60
C SER A 136 -4.57 6.30 -2.26
N ILE A 137 -5.74 6.67 -1.76
CA ILE A 137 -6.38 6.07 -0.59
C ILE A 137 -7.82 5.66 -0.94
N LEU A 138 -8.20 4.42 -0.62
CA LEU A 138 -9.59 3.95 -0.69
C LEU A 138 -10.16 3.85 0.72
N LEU A 139 -11.23 4.59 0.99
CA LEU A 139 -11.98 4.59 2.24
C LEU A 139 -13.05 3.49 2.21
N VAL A 140 -13.03 2.60 3.23
CA VAL A 140 -13.95 1.46 3.34
C VAL A 140 -14.48 1.34 4.77
N GLU A 141 -15.63 0.72 4.99
CA GLU A 141 -16.14 0.50 6.34
C GLU A 141 -15.57 -0.80 6.93
N SER A 142 -15.80 -1.92 6.26
CA SER A 142 -15.22 -3.20 6.66
C SER A 142 -14.02 -3.54 5.78
N LEU A 143 -13.07 -4.25 6.36
CA LEU A 143 -11.91 -4.78 5.66
C LEU A 143 -11.55 -6.13 6.28
N ASN A 144 -11.47 -7.16 5.43
CA ASN A 144 -10.91 -8.44 5.76
C ASN A 144 -9.70 -8.68 4.86
N THR A 145 -8.57 -9.03 5.46
CA THR A 145 -7.32 -9.25 4.75
C THR A 145 -6.71 -10.58 5.17
N ASN A 146 -6.05 -11.22 4.23
CA ASN A 146 -5.06 -12.23 4.54
C ASN A 146 -3.76 -11.48 4.90
N ALA A 147 -3.42 -11.43 6.18
CA ALA A 147 -2.36 -10.60 6.82
C ALA A 147 -2.70 -9.10 7.02
N PHE A 148 -2.37 -8.60 8.22
CA PHE A 148 -2.51 -7.21 8.71
C PHE A 148 -3.91 -6.70 9.06
N GLY A 149 -4.78 -7.62 9.51
CA GLY A 149 -6.00 -7.26 10.23
C GLY A 149 -7.03 -6.50 9.39
N SER A 150 -7.79 -5.61 10.03
CA SER A 150 -9.01 -5.03 9.47
C SER A 150 -9.00 -3.50 9.44
N VAL A 151 -7.83 -2.87 9.55
CA VAL A 151 -7.69 -1.41 9.64
C VAL A 151 -7.12 -0.80 8.37
N ALA A 152 -5.98 -1.32 7.91
CA ALA A 152 -5.33 -0.75 6.73
C ALA A 152 -4.61 -1.83 5.93
N PHE A 153 -4.63 -1.70 4.62
CA PHE A 153 -3.92 -2.61 3.73
C PHE A 153 -3.22 -1.84 2.61
N LYS A 154 -2.02 -2.29 2.27
CA LYS A 154 -1.25 -1.71 1.17
C LYS A 154 -1.55 -2.46 -0.12
N GLY A 155 -2.38 -1.86 -0.97
CA GLY A 155 -2.61 -2.32 -2.33
C GLY A 155 -1.47 -1.95 -3.26
N PHE A 156 -1.67 -2.17 -4.55
CA PHE A 156 -0.69 -1.84 -5.58
C PHE A 156 -0.65 -0.33 -5.86
N ASN A 157 -1.80 0.24 -6.21
CA ASN A 157 -1.96 1.66 -6.50
C ASN A 157 -2.84 2.39 -5.49
N THR A 158 -3.15 1.78 -4.33
CA THR A 158 -3.95 2.41 -3.28
C THR A 158 -3.62 1.87 -1.89
N ILE A 159 -3.81 2.70 -0.88
CA ILE A 159 -3.89 2.28 0.52
C ILE A 159 -5.37 2.14 0.89
N VAL A 160 -5.78 0.95 1.34
CA VAL A 160 -7.14 0.75 1.87
C VAL A 160 -7.14 1.18 3.33
N MET A 161 -8.05 2.07 3.71
CA MET A 161 -8.25 2.56 5.07
C MET A 161 -9.69 2.26 5.50
N ALA A 162 -9.82 1.44 6.54
CA ALA A 162 -11.09 0.86 6.97
C ALA A 162 -11.65 1.53 8.24
N GLN A 163 -12.85 1.11 8.65
CA GLN A 163 -13.50 1.51 9.91
C GLN A 163 -13.72 3.02 10.01
N ILE A 164 -14.09 3.64 8.90
CA ILE A 164 -14.18 5.09 8.78
C ILE A 164 -15.23 5.66 9.73
N SER A 165 -16.38 4.99 9.90
CA SER A 165 -17.43 5.41 10.82
C SER A 165 -16.98 5.47 12.29
N ARG A 166 -15.92 4.73 12.65
CA ARG A 166 -15.43 4.61 14.04
C ARG A 166 -14.47 5.74 14.43
N ILE A 167 -13.88 6.45 13.47
CA ILE A 167 -12.86 7.48 13.73
C ILE A 167 -13.28 8.49 14.82
N PRO A 168 -14.53 9.03 14.83
CA PRO A 168 -14.92 10.04 15.81
C PRO A 168 -15.03 9.53 17.25
N THR A 169 -15.15 8.22 17.45
CA THR A 169 -15.42 7.60 18.76
C THR A 169 -14.25 6.82 19.32
N MET A 170 -13.09 6.80 18.64
CA MET A 170 -11.89 6.13 19.13
C MET A 170 -11.33 6.82 20.37
N ASP A 171 -11.06 6.03 21.41
CA ASP A 171 -10.21 6.47 22.50
C ASP A 171 -8.75 6.66 22.04
N GLN A 172 -7.92 7.23 22.91
CA GLN A 172 -6.54 7.56 22.58
C GLN A 172 -5.70 6.32 22.19
N ALA A 173 -5.89 5.19 22.89
CA ALA A 173 -5.12 3.97 22.64
C ALA A 173 -5.52 3.33 21.31
N THR A 174 -6.82 3.24 21.05
CA THR A 174 -7.39 2.74 19.79
C THR A 174 -6.98 3.63 18.63
N LYS A 175 -7.04 4.96 18.78
CA LYS A 175 -6.61 5.91 17.77
C LYS A 175 -5.12 5.79 17.46
N ALA A 176 -4.28 5.52 18.46
CA ALA A 176 -2.85 5.29 18.27
C ALA A 176 -2.57 4.00 17.47
N ALA A 177 -3.23 2.89 17.82
CA ALA A 177 -3.13 1.64 17.06
C ALA A 177 -3.66 1.79 15.63
N TYR A 178 -4.79 2.47 15.46
CA TYR A 178 -5.38 2.76 14.15
C TYR A 178 -4.43 3.58 13.27
N LYS A 179 -3.83 4.64 13.83
CA LYS A 179 -2.79 5.45 13.19
C LYS A 179 -1.58 4.61 12.79
N GLY A 180 -1.11 3.73 13.68
CA GLY A 180 0.04 2.87 13.41
C GLY A 180 -0.18 1.89 12.27
N ALA A 181 -1.36 1.28 12.18
CA ALA A 181 -1.70 0.38 11.07
C ALA A 181 -1.75 1.10 9.72
N ILE A 182 -2.30 2.31 9.67
CA ILE A 182 -2.32 3.15 8.45
C ILE A 182 -0.89 3.53 8.03
N LEU A 183 -0.08 3.99 8.99
CA LEU A 183 1.31 4.37 8.72
C LEU A 183 2.16 3.15 8.32
N ARG A 184 1.93 1.97 8.89
CA ARG A 184 2.55 0.72 8.41
C ARG A 184 2.23 0.52 6.93
N ALA A 185 0.96 0.58 6.54
CA ALA A 185 0.56 0.38 5.14
C ALA A 185 1.25 1.39 4.20
N MET A 186 1.35 2.66 4.59
CA MET A 186 1.98 3.71 3.78
C MET A 186 3.52 3.60 3.72
N LEU A 187 4.17 3.20 4.82
CA LEU A 187 5.63 3.24 4.95
C LEU A 187 6.31 1.91 4.57
N THR A 188 5.56 0.83 4.38
CA THR A 188 6.11 -0.53 4.14
C THR A 188 7.15 -0.54 3.02
N ASN A 189 6.85 0.05 1.85
CA ASN A 189 7.79 0.09 0.73
C ASN A 189 9.03 0.95 1.02
N ALA A 190 8.87 2.05 1.76
CA ALA A 190 9.98 2.92 2.08
C ALA A 190 10.97 2.26 3.06
N VAL A 191 10.45 1.55 4.06
CA VAL A 191 11.25 0.80 5.04
C VAL A 191 11.97 -0.39 4.38
N LEU A 192 11.37 -0.99 3.37
CA LEU A 192 11.91 -2.13 2.63
C LEU A 192 12.70 -1.73 1.38
N ALA A 193 13.02 -0.45 1.20
CA ALA A 193 13.78 0.01 0.05
C ALA A 193 15.21 -0.56 0.06
N ASP A 194 15.77 -0.82 -1.12
CA ASP A 194 17.09 -1.44 -1.30
C ASP A 194 18.22 -0.70 -0.55
N LYS A 195 18.11 0.62 -0.39
CA LYS A 195 19.08 1.42 0.39
C LYS A 195 19.19 1.00 1.87
N TYR A 196 18.22 0.26 2.39
CA TYR A 196 18.22 -0.27 3.76
C TYR A 196 18.56 -1.76 3.84
N ALA A 197 18.94 -2.40 2.73
CA ALA A 197 19.26 -3.83 2.68
C ALA A 197 20.24 -4.25 3.78
N ASP A 198 21.33 -3.50 3.99
CA ASP A 198 22.32 -3.81 5.04
C ASP A 198 21.76 -3.76 6.47
N ILE A 199 20.80 -2.86 6.74
CA ILE A 199 20.14 -2.76 8.05
C ILE A 199 19.12 -3.89 8.21
N LEU A 200 18.38 -4.19 7.14
CA LEU A 200 17.40 -5.27 7.10
C LEU A 200 18.05 -6.64 7.26
N ASP A 201 19.20 -6.87 6.63
CA ASP A 201 19.98 -8.11 6.78
C ASP A 201 20.44 -8.33 8.22
N LYS A 202 20.86 -7.25 8.90
CA LYS A 202 21.18 -7.30 10.33
C LYS A 202 19.93 -7.62 11.16
N PHE A 203 18.79 -7.01 10.84
CA PHE A 203 17.50 -7.29 11.48
C PHE A 203 17.08 -8.76 11.32
N TYR A 204 17.17 -9.33 10.11
CA TYR A 204 16.83 -10.75 9.85
C TYR A 204 17.79 -11.70 10.58
N SER A 205 19.07 -11.33 10.62
CA SER A 205 20.11 -12.11 11.28
C SER A 205 19.91 -12.24 12.79
N VAL A 206 19.21 -11.28 13.43
CA VAL A 206 18.92 -11.36 14.87
C VAL A 206 18.14 -12.62 15.23
N SER A 207 17.16 -13.01 14.42
CA SER A 207 16.37 -14.23 14.65
C SER A 207 17.07 -15.46 14.09
N ARG A 208 17.67 -15.35 12.89
CA ARG A 208 18.38 -16.46 12.22
C ARG A 208 19.59 -16.99 13.00
N LYS A 209 20.28 -16.16 13.80
CA LYS A 209 21.43 -16.63 14.60
C LYS A 209 21.06 -17.74 15.59
N TYR A 210 19.79 -17.83 16.00
CA TYR A 210 19.31 -18.87 16.91
C TYR A 210 18.93 -20.16 16.19
N MET A 211 18.87 -20.18 14.85
CA MET A 211 18.47 -21.33 14.04
C MET A 211 19.43 -21.50 12.85
N THR A 212 20.42 -22.37 13.00
CA THR A 212 21.50 -22.56 12.00
C THR A 212 21.25 -23.71 11.04
N THR A 213 20.33 -24.62 11.35
CA THR A 213 20.01 -25.81 10.55
C THR A 213 18.94 -25.56 9.48
N ARG A 214 18.18 -24.46 9.62
CA ARG A 214 17.11 -24.02 8.70
C ARG A 214 16.79 -22.55 8.94
N ASP A 215 16.04 -21.93 8.03
CA ASP A 215 15.59 -20.55 8.23
C ASP A 215 14.64 -20.43 9.46
N ALA A 216 14.80 -19.35 10.21
CA ALA A 216 13.96 -19.01 11.36
C ALA A 216 12.57 -18.51 10.96
N TYR A 217 12.38 -18.13 9.70
CA TYR A 217 11.09 -17.74 9.14
C TYR A 217 10.27 -18.96 8.72
N GLY A 218 8.97 -18.95 8.97
CA GLY A 218 8.04 -20.02 8.58
C GLY A 218 8.27 -21.35 9.30
N THR A 219 8.80 -21.29 10.52
CA THR A 219 9.00 -22.47 11.36
C THR A 219 7.79 -22.69 12.26
N TYR A 220 7.31 -23.93 12.33
CA TYR A 220 6.21 -24.28 13.22
C TYR A 220 6.63 -24.10 14.68
N ILE A 221 5.82 -23.45 15.51
CA ILE A 221 6.21 -23.06 16.89
C ILE A 221 6.63 -24.24 17.77
N TYR A 222 6.01 -25.43 17.66
CA TYR A 222 6.44 -26.62 18.44
C TYR A 222 7.83 -27.11 18.04
N GLN A 223 8.32 -26.74 16.86
CA GLN A 223 9.63 -27.13 16.38
C GLN A 223 10.76 -26.26 16.95
N LEU A 224 10.43 -25.12 17.58
CA LEU A 224 11.42 -24.19 18.11
C LEU A 224 12.30 -24.85 19.18
N SER A 225 11.74 -25.68 20.06
CA SER A 225 12.53 -26.39 21.08
C SER A 225 13.58 -27.34 20.51
N TYR A 226 13.45 -27.77 19.25
CA TYR A 226 14.39 -28.69 18.59
C TYR A 226 15.48 -27.97 17.80
N TYR A 227 15.16 -26.80 17.24
CA TYR A 227 16.03 -26.10 16.29
C TYR A 227 16.66 -24.83 16.85
N VAL A 228 16.09 -24.26 17.92
CA VAL A 228 16.63 -23.06 18.57
C VAL A 228 17.82 -23.44 19.44
N SER A 229 18.92 -22.71 19.28
CA SER A 229 20.15 -22.84 20.06
C SER A 229 20.73 -21.47 20.40
N GLY A 230 21.57 -21.38 21.43
CA GLY A 230 22.24 -20.13 21.83
C GLY A 230 21.39 -19.16 22.66
N LEU A 231 20.23 -19.60 23.16
CA LEU A 231 19.49 -18.88 24.21
C LEU A 231 20.17 -19.05 25.58
N PRO A 232 20.02 -18.08 26.50
CA PRO A 232 20.50 -18.25 27.89
C PRO A 232 19.86 -19.45 28.59
N ASP A 233 20.56 -20.01 29.56
CA ASP A 233 20.08 -21.13 30.36
C ASP A 233 18.73 -20.82 31.02
N GLY A 234 17.79 -21.77 30.93
CA GLY A 234 16.44 -21.64 31.48
C GLY A 234 15.45 -20.82 30.63
N VAL A 235 15.88 -20.23 29.50
CA VAL A 235 14.98 -19.50 28.59
C VAL A 235 14.31 -20.47 27.62
N ALA A 236 12.98 -20.53 27.63
CA ALA A 236 12.22 -21.34 26.69
C ALA A 236 12.34 -20.81 25.25
N ALA A 237 12.44 -21.72 24.28
CA ALA A 237 12.46 -21.39 22.86
C ALA A 237 11.07 -20.97 22.36
N THR A 238 10.77 -19.68 22.47
CA THR A 238 9.53 -19.06 21.98
C THR A 238 9.82 -18.10 20.82
N PRO A 239 8.79 -17.71 20.01
CA PRO A 239 8.96 -16.67 19.00
C PRO A 239 9.58 -15.39 19.57
N GLN A 240 9.14 -14.96 20.75
CA GLN A 240 9.66 -13.78 21.44
C GLN A 240 11.12 -13.97 21.87
N ALA A 241 11.51 -15.16 22.35
CA ALA A 241 12.88 -15.43 22.77
C ALA A 241 13.89 -15.26 21.62
N ILE A 242 13.47 -15.53 20.38
CA ILE A 242 14.27 -15.34 19.17
C ILE A 242 13.96 -14.05 18.40
N GLY A 243 13.23 -13.12 19.01
CA GLY A 243 13.05 -11.76 18.48
C GLY A 243 11.88 -11.56 17.51
N TYR A 244 10.83 -12.37 17.56
CA TYR A 244 9.57 -12.04 16.89
C TYR A 244 8.61 -11.38 17.88
N LEU A 245 7.90 -10.33 17.47
CA LEU A 245 6.89 -9.69 18.34
C LEU A 245 5.72 -10.63 18.64
N ASP A 246 5.33 -11.42 17.65
CA ASP A 246 4.25 -12.40 17.73
C ASP A 246 4.45 -13.52 16.69
N VAL A 247 3.52 -14.47 16.65
CA VAL A 247 3.39 -15.50 15.60
C VAL A 247 2.97 -14.89 14.26
N ASP A 248 2.97 -15.68 13.19
CA ASP A 248 2.55 -15.22 11.86
C ASP A 248 1.09 -14.73 11.86
N THR A 249 0.87 -13.55 11.29
CA THR A 249 -0.44 -12.88 11.27
C THR A 249 -1.53 -13.62 10.49
N ARG A 250 -1.17 -14.63 9.69
CA ARG A 250 -2.10 -15.47 8.92
C ARG A 250 -2.26 -16.86 9.52
N ASN A 251 -1.26 -17.34 10.25
CA ASN A 251 -1.28 -18.67 10.84
C ASN A 251 -0.55 -18.70 12.19
N PRO A 252 -1.28 -18.76 13.32
CA PRO A 252 -0.69 -18.65 14.65
C PRO A 252 0.19 -19.84 15.05
N TYR A 253 0.26 -20.90 14.23
CA TYR A 253 1.12 -22.05 14.47
C TYR A 253 2.56 -21.87 13.98
N TYR A 254 2.88 -20.75 13.32
CA TYR A 254 4.19 -20.50 12.73
C TYR A 254 4.82 -19.22 13.28
N THR A 255 6.15 -19.18 13.31
CA THR A 255 6.87 -17.90 13.28
C THR A 255 6.50 -17.11 12.03
N PRO A 256 6.72 -15.79 11.98
CA PRO A 256 6.51 -15.01 10.76
C PRO A 256 7.06 -15.75 9.53
N ILE A 257 6.24 -15.96 8.50
CA ILE A 257 6.63 -16.83 7.37
C ILE A 257 7.68 -16.18 6.48
N SER A 258 7.83 -14.86 6.61
CA SER A 258 8.67 -14.04 5.76
C SER A 258 9.25 -12.88 6.54
N THR A 259 10.42 -12.44 6.08
CA THR A 259 11.07 -11.22 6.53
C THR A 259 10.17 -10.00 6.41
N TRP A 260 9.32 -9.96 5.37
CA TRP A 260 8.37 -8.88 5.13
C TRP A 260 7.31 -8.79 6.25
N ILE A 261 6.74 -9.92 6.71
CA ILE A 261 5.78 -9.92 7.83
C ILE A 261 6.43 -9.44 9.11
N ASP A 262 7.64 -9.90 9.39
CA ASP A 262 8.37 -9.53 10.59
C ASP A 262 8.70 -8.03 10.64
N VAL A 263 9.25 -7.47 9.54
CA VAL A 263 9.49 -6.02 9.43
C VAL A 263 8.21 -5.21 9.59
N THR A 264 7.12 -5.64 8.97
CA THR A 264 5.84 -4.92 9.01
C THR A 264 5.18 -4.98 10.38
N MET A 265 5.34 -6.07 11.13
CA MET A 265 4.91 -6.15 12.54
C MET A 265 5.68 -5.16 13.42
N TYR A 266 7.01 -5.10 13.28
CA TYR A 266 7.81 -4.11 14.02
C TYR A 266 7.51 -2.67 13.61
N LEU A 267 7.31 -2.43 12.32
CA LEU A 267 6.92 -1.11 11.80
C LEU A 267 5.59 -0.67 12.42
N GLU A 268 4.55 -1.51 12.41
CA GLU A 268 3.27 -1.17 13.02
C GLU A 268 3.42 -0.91 14.52
N ALA A 269 4.13 -1.77 15.25
CA ALA A 269 4.36 -1.58 16.66
C ALA A 269 5.11 -0.27 16.96
N ALA A 270 6.10 0.10 16.14
CA ALA A 270 6.84 1.36 16.27
C ALA A 270 6.02 2.60 15.91
N MET A 271 5.00 2.47 15.04
CA MET A 271 4.12 3.59 14.68
C MET A 271 2.93 3.74 15.63
N SER A 272 2.49 2.64 16.26
CA SER A 272 1.41 2.59 17.24
C SER A 272 1.82 3.00 18.65
N ASN A 273 3.10 2.86 19.00
CA ASN A 273 3.61 3.09 20.35
C ASN A 273 4.68 4.18 20.38
N THR A 274 4.73 4.93 21.49
CA THR A 274 5.93 5.69 21.87
C THR A 274 7.08 4.75 22.21
N ASP A 275 8.31 5.25 22.20
CA ASP A 275 9.49 4.49 22.61
C ASP A 275 9.36 4.00 24.06
N THR A 276 8.74 4.82 24.92
CA THR A 276 8.46 4.46 26.32
C THR A 276 7.46 3.29 26.40
N GLN A 277 6.35 3.36 25.68
CA GLN A 277 5.35 2.28 25.64
C GLN A 277 5.93 0.99 25.06
N PHE A 278 6.72 1.08 24.00
CA PHE A 278 7.37 -0.10 23.42
C PHE A 278 8.33 -0.76 24.42
N ARG A 279 9.12 0.04 25.15
CA ARG A 279 10.01 -0.46 26.21
C ARG A 279 9.25 -1.04 27.40
N GLN A 280 8.08 -0.53 27.74
CA GLN A 280 7.23 -1.15 28.77
C GLN A 280 6.77 -2.55 28.35
N LEU A 281 6.43 -2.73 27.07
CA LEU A 281 5.99 -4.02 26.53
C LEU A 281 7.14 -5.02 26.36
N TYR A 282 8.27 -4.57 25.81
CA TYR A 282 9.33 -5.45 25.30
C TYR A 282 10.73 -5.17 25.85
N GLY A 283 10.90 -4.20 26.74
CA GLY A 283 12.21 -3.72 27.21
C GLY A 283 13.05 -4.78 27.92
N ASN A 284 12.41 -5.80 28.51
CA ASN A 284 13.08 -6.94 29.14
C ASN A 284 13.56 -7.99 28.15
N ASN A 285 13.23 -7.86 26.86
CA ASN A 285 13.65 -8.76 25.81
C ASN A 285 14.71 -8.07 24.92
N PRO A 286 16.02 -8.30 25.16
CA PRO A 286 17.09 -7.63 24.42
C PRO A 286 17.10 -7.98 22.93
N VAL A 287 16.60 -9.16 22.56
CA VAL A 287 16.52 -9.61 21.16
C VAL A 287 15.47 -8.79 20.40
N ILE A 288 14.30 -8.59 21.00
CA ILE A 288 13.26 -7.73 20.45
C ILE A 288 13.74 -6.28 20.37
N MET A 289 14.38 -5.77 21.43
CA MET A 289 14.88 -4.39 21.46
C MET A 289 15.96 -4.13 20.41
N LEU A 290 16.79 -5.12 20.07
CA LEU A 290 17.78 -4.99 18.99
C LEU A 290 17.11 -4.81 17.62
N LYS A 291 16.11 -5.63 17.31
CA LYS A 291 15.33 -5.51 16.06
C LYS A 291 14.54 -4.21 15.99
N TYR A 292 13.95 -3.79 17.10
CA TYR A 292 13.32 -2.48 17.22
C TYR A 292 14.32 -1.35 16.90
N GLY A 293 15.56 -1.43 17.40
CA GLY A 293 16.62 -0.49 17.11
C GLY A 293 16.90 -0.30 15.61
N TYR A 294 16.94 -1.40 14.83
CA TYR A 294 17.12 -1.33 13.38
C TYR A 294 15.95 -0.65 12.67
N ILE A 295 14.71 -0.95 13.07
CA ILE A 295 13.52 -0.28 12.52
C ILE A 295 13.50 1.20 12.90
N ARG A 296 13.86 1.55 14.13
CA ARG A 296 14.00 2.96 14.55
C ARG A 296 15.09 3.70 13.78
N GLN A 297 16.20 3.03 13.46
CA GLN A 297 17.25 3.61 12.62
C GLN A 297 16.73 3.95 11.23
N ILE A 298 16.00 3.02 10.59
CA ILE A 298 15.37 3.25 9.28
C ILE A 298 14.35 4.40 9.35
N LEU A 299 13.47 4.40 10.35
CA LEU A 299 12.47 5.46 10.53
C LEU A 299 13.12 6.83 10.74
N THR A 300 14.23 6.88 11.49
CA THR A 300 14.97 8.12 11.72
C THR A 300 15.60 8.65 10.43
N ASP A 301 16.19 7.77 9.61
CA ASP A 301 16.74 8.14 8.28
C ASP A 301 15.64 8.62 7.32
N LEU A 302 14.42 8.07 7.43
CA LEU A 302 13.23 8.56 6.72
C LEU A 302 12.73 9.92 7.25
N GLY A 303 13.29 10.46 8.34
CA GLY A 303 12.85 11.72 8.95
C GLY A 303 11.67 11.56 9.92
N ILE A 304 11.39 10.34 10.38
CA ILE A 304 10.35 10.04 11.37
C ILE A 304 11.02 9.88 12.75
N PRO A 305 10.96 10.89 13.62
CA PRO A 305 11.64 10.84 14.92
C PRO A 305 10.99 9.84 15.88
N ALA A 306 11.71 9.53 16.96
CA ALA A 306 11.16 8.77 18.08
C ALA A 306 10.08 9.61 18.78
N LYS A 307 9.08 8.93 19.35
CA LYS A 307 7.96 9.55 20.07
C LYS A 307 8.01 9.19 21.55
#